data_AF-A0A927ULP3-F1
#
_entry.id   AF-A0A927ULP3-F1
#
_cell.length_a   1.000
_cell.length_b   1.000
_cell.length_c   1.000
_cell.angle_alpha   90.00
_cell.angle_beta   90.00
_cell.angle_gamma   90.00
#
_symmetry.space_group_name_H-M   'P 1'
#
loop_
_entity.id
_entity.type
_entity.pdbx_description
1 polymer ?
#
loop_
_entity_poly.entity_id
_entity_poly.type
_entity_poly.pdbx_seq_one_letter_code
_entity_poly.pdbx_strand_id
1 'polypeptide(L)' 'MKSYLIKDTTKEERIELIRQWVPEDEAMEDCEIDLWEMYRDYINGEREIAEINAAFVEE' A
#
# COMPACT_ATOMS: atom_id res chain seq x y z
N MET A 1 7.30 15.79 8.41
CA MET A 1 7.02 14.41 7.98
C MET A 1 6.00 14.51 6.86
N LYS A 2 6.24 13.87 5.70
CA LYS A 2 5.28 13.91 4.58
C LYS A 2 4.03 13.12 4.99
N SER A 3 2.84 13.63 4.68
CA SER A 3 1.57 12.94 4.97
C SER A 3 1.43 11.72 4.05
N TYR A 4 0.77 10.66 4.54
CA TYR A 4 0.38 9.49 3.76
C TYR A 4 -1.14 9.42 3.56
N LEU A 5 -1.85 10.50 3.86
CA LEU A 5 -3.30 10.54 3.66
C LEU A 5 -3.62 10.69 2.18
N ILE A 6 -4.69 10.04 1.74
CA ILE A 6 -5.15 10.13 0.34
C ILE A 6 -5.38 11.59 -0.07
N LYS A 7 -5.98 12.40 0.83
CA LYS A 7 -6.25 13.82 0.57
C LYS A 7 -5.00 14.68 0.34
N ASP A 8 -3.85 14.23 0.83
CA ASP A 8 -2.58 14.98 0.81
C ASP A 8 -1.59 14.41 -0.23
N THR A 9 -2.00 13.38 -1.00
CA THR A 9 -1.12 12.64 -1.92
C THR A 9 -1.78 12.44 -3.28
N THR A 10 -0.96 12.35 -4.34
CA THR A 10 -1.44 11.88 -5.64
C THR A 10 -1.36 10.35 -5.75
N LYS A 11 -2.00 9.80 -6.78
CA LYS A 11 -1.92 8.36 -7.08
C LYS A 11 -0.47 7.94 -7.34
N GLU A 12 0.30 8.75 -8.06
CA GLU A 12 1.70 8.50 -8.37
C GLU A 12 2.56 8.49 -7.11
N GLU A 13 2.36 9.45 -6.20
CA GLU A 13 3.09 9.49 -4.92
C GLU A 13 2.80 8.25 -4.06
N ARG A 14 1.55 7.75 -4.08
CA ARG A 14 1.20 6.50 -3.40
C ARG A 14 1.86 5.29 -4.06
N ILE A 15 1.91 5.22 -5.39
CA ILE A 15 2.61 4.14 -6.12
C ILE A 15 4.10 4.13 -5.78
N GLU A 16 4.78 5.29 -5.81
CA GLU A 16 6.20 5.39 -5.46
C GLU A 16 6.48 4.99 -4.01
N LEU A 17 5.53 5.25 -3.12
CA LEU A 17 5.62 4.88 -1.72
C LEU A 17 5.42 3.37 -1.54
N ILE A 18 4.46 2.75 -2.22
CA ILE A 18 4.31 1.28 -2.21
C ILE A 18 5.53 0.60 -2.82
N ARG A 19 6.13 1.12 -3.90
CA ARG A 19 7.38 0.59 -4.48
C ARG A 19 8.56 0.60 -3.52
N GLN A 20 8.63 1.59 -2.62
CA GLN A 20 9.68 1.66 -1.61
C GLN A 20 9.49 0.61 -0.52
N TRP A 21 8.26 0.16 -0.29
CA TRP A 21 7.93 -0.86 0.72
C TRP A 21 7.90 -2.28 0.14
N VAL A 22 7.51 -2.39 -1.12
CA VAL A 22 7.33 -3.62 -1.88
C VAL A 22 8.13 -3.48 -3.18
N PRO A 23 9.43 -3.82 -3.17
CA PRO A 23 10.24 -3.78 -4.37
C PRO A 23 9.66 -4.69 -5.46
N GLU A 24 9.55 -4.21 -6.70
CA GLU A 24 8.99 -4.99 -7.83
C GLU A 24 9.77 -6.29 -8.12
N ASP A 25 11.04 -6.39 -7.69
CA ASP A 25 11.92 -7.57 -7.88
C ASP A 25 11.85 -8.59 -6.74
N GLU A 26 11.28 -8.23 -5.58
CA GLU A 26 11.04 -9.16 -4.48
C GLU A 26 9.56 -9.56 -4.52
N ALA A 27 9.21 -10.36 -5.54
CA ALA A 27 8.10 -11.28 -5.36
C ALA A 27 8.45 -12.08 -4.10
N MET A 28 7.72 -11.85 -3.02
CA MET A 28 7.83 -12.63 -1.79
C MET A 28 7.44 -14.07 -2.19
N GLU A 29 8.43 -14.88 -2.63
CA GLU A 29 8.21 -16.23 -3.18
C GLU A 29 7.51 -17.18 -2.19
N ASP A 30 7.40 -16.77 -0.92
CA ASP A 30 6.81 -17.53 0.19
C ASP A 30 5.59 -16.83 0.84
N CYS A 31 5.07 -15.74 0.25
CA CYS A 31 3.88 -15.05 0.75
C CYS A 31 2.73 -15.23 -0.25
N GLU A 32 1.65 -15.89 0.16
CA GLU A 32 0.46 -16.12 -0.67
C GLU A 32 -0.34 -14.82 -0.95
N ILE A 33 0.06 -13.69 -0.35
CA ILE A 33 -0.59 -12.39 -0.45
C ILE A 33 0.22 -11.48 -1.38
N ASP A 34 -0.39 -11.06 -2.49
CA ASP A 34 0.17 -9.99 -3.32
C ASP A 34 0.03 -8.66 -2.58
N LEU A 35 1.14 -8.14 -2.04
CA LEU A 35 1.17 -6.87 -1.33
C LEU A 35 0.68 -5.70 -2.22
N TRP A 36 0.80 -5.79 -3.54
CA TRP A 36 0.23 -4.81 -4.45
C TRP A 36 -1.30 -4.84 -4.47
N GLU A 37 -1.89 -6.03 -4.37
CA GLU A 37 -3.34 -6.19 -4.25
C GLU A 37 -3.83 -5.62 -2.92
N MET A 38 -3.09 -5.87 -1.83
CA MET A 38 -3.41 -5.33 -0.50
C MET A 38 -3.46 -3.78 -0.50
N TYR A 39 -2.52 -3.12 -1.18
CA TYR A 39 -2.46 -1.65 -1.24
C TYR A 39 -3.23 -1.02 -2.41
N ARG A 40 -3.95 -1.82 -3.21
CA ARG A 40 -4.67 -1.34 -4.41
C ARG A 40 -5.68 -0.25 -4.09
N ASP A 41 -6.47 -0.43 -3.04
CA ASP A 41 -7.51 0.53 -2.63
C ASP A 41 -6.89 1.85 -2.20
N TYR A 42 -5.76 1.80 -1.48
CA TYR A 42 -5.02 3.01 -1.12
C TYR A 42 -4.43 3.72 -2.34
N ILE A 43 -3.83 2.98 -3.27
CA ILE A 43 -3.33 3.54 -4.53
C ILE A 43 -4.46 4.25 -5.29
N ASN A 44 -5.64 3.63 -5.38
CA ASN A 44 -6.82 4.20 -6.05
C ASN A 44 -7.46 5.36 -5.28
N GLY A 45 -7.13 5.55 -4.01
CA GLY A 45 -7.73 6.58 -3.16
C GLY A 45 -9.11 6.19 -2.62
N GLU A 46 -9.39 4.89 -2.53
CA GLU A 46 -10.66 4.32 -2.07
C GLU A 46 -10.66 4.03 -0.56
N ARG A 47 -9.49 3.71 0.02
CA ARG A 47 -9.33 3.35 1.44
C ARG A 47 -8.01 3.89 2.00
N GLU A 48 -8.02 4.43 3.22
CA GLU A 48 -6.80 4.97 3.83
C GLU A 48 -5.82 3.84 4.21
N ILE A 49 -4.52 4.12 4.13
CA ILE A 49 -3.47 3.13 4.44
C ILE A 49 -3.58 2.58 5.87
N ALA A 50 -4.05 3.40 6.82
CA ALA A 50 -4.27 2.99 8.20
C ALA A 50 -5.39 1.95 8.33
N GLU A 51 -6.43 2.04 7.50
CA GLU A 51 -7.56 1.08 7.49
C GLU A 51 -7.13 -0.26 6.88
N ILE A 52 -6.29 -0.23 5.84
CA ILE A 52 -5.69 -1.43 5.23
C ILE A 52 -4.79 -2.13 6.26
N ASN A 53 -3.89 -1.37 6.91
CA ASN A 53 -2.98 -1.93 7.91
C ASN A 53 -3.73 -2.50 9.12
N ALA A 54 -4.83 -1.87 9.54
CA ALA A 54 -5.65 -2.38 10.63
C ALA A 54 -6.31 -3.73 10.28
N ALA A 55 -6.79 -3.88 9.04
CA ALA A 55 -7.41 -5.13 8.58
C ALA A 55 -6.40 -6.29 8.53
N PHE A 56 -5.12 -6.02 8.24
CA PHE A 56 -4.08 -7.05 8.19
C PHE A 56 -3.65 -7.55 9.58
N VAL A 57 -3.75 -6.71 10.62
CA VAL A 57 -3.34 -7.08 12.00
C VAL A 57 -4.39 -7.95 12.71
N GLU A 58 -5.62 -7.99 12.21
CA GLU A 58 -6.71 -8.80 12.79
C GLU A 58 -6.79 -10.24 12.25
N GLU A 59 -5.97 -10.62 11.26
CA GLU A 59 -5.78 -12.02 10.80
C GLU A 59 -4.61 -12.71 11.50
#